data_AF-A0A7Z9WE24-F1
#
_entry.id   AF-A0A7Z9WE24-F1
#
_cell.length_a   1.000
_cell.length_b   1.000
_cell.length_c   1.000
_cell.angle_alpha   90.00
_cell.angle_beta   90.00
_cell.angle_gamma   90.00
#
_symmetry.space_group_name_H-M   'P 1'
#
loop_
_entity.id
_entity.type
_entity.pdbx_description
1 polymer ?
#
loop_
_entity_poly.entity_id
_entity_poly.type
_entity_poly.pdbx_seq_one_letter_code
_entity_poly.pdbx_strand_id
1 'polypeptide(L)'
;MWRYRERLSYYEKLRRSLYEVLRDELERRLVKISLIDSFYKYLEHGVEYSFLDKSELKPLSKKMEKESELFNTFIVIFCEGVIGPEFKNHIRFFPENAVVKKNLEYLANFSLYKRFNLNMRYFENPKFLDFLEQLITVDYALLIQQDPTLKKKNRYSLTHFHVKIDWPIADAAEDLAKHLKYIRDNLYEHGDKVARILQNKLFEYYGCHH
;
A
#
# COMPACT_ATOMS: atom_id res chain seq x y z
N MET A 1 -6.73 -6.97 17.68
CA MET A 1 -7.68 -6.02 18.32
C MET A 1 -6.91 -4.77 18.76
N TRP A 2 -7.32 -3.58 18.33
CA TRP A 2 -6.65 -2.31 18.69
C TRP A 2 -6.73 -2.11 20.20
N ARG A 3 -5.58 -1.98 20.88
CA ARG A 3 -5.54 -1.75 22.34
C ARG A 3 -5.74 -0.28 22.67
N TYR A 4 -6.57 0.03 23.65
CA TYR A 4 -6.71 1.41 24.14
C TYR A 4 -5.38 1.95 24.70
N ARG A 5 -5.16 3.26 24.54
CA ARG A 5 -3.88 3.91 24.85
C ARG A 5 -3.47 3.73 26.31
N GLU A 6 -4.43 3.69 27.23
CA GLU A 6 -4.23 3.53 28.67
C GLU A 6 -3.59 2.18 29.01
N ARG A 7 -3.90 1.14 28.22
CA ARG A 7 -3.42 -0.24 28.38
C ARG A 7 -2.07 -0.50 27.70
N LEU A 8 -1.47 0.51 27.08
CA LEU A 8 -0.18 0.41 26.42
C LEU A 8 0.97 0.68 27.40
N SER A 9 2.09 0.01 27.16
CA SER A 9 3.36 0.38 27.79
C SER A 9 3.78 1.81 27.40
N TYR A 10 4.66 2.45 28.18
CA TYR A 10 5.17 3.78 27.84
C TYR A 10 5.79 3.83 26.44
N TYR A 11 6.53 2.78 26.06
CA TYR A 11 7.14 2.65 24.74
C TYR A 11 6.10 2.63 23.62
N GLU A 12 5.03 1.86 23.78
CA GLU A 12 3.94 1.77 22.79
C GLU A 12 3.12 3.07 22.73
N LYS A 13 2.92 3.76 23.86
CA LYS A 13 2.29 5.10 23.89
C LYS A 13 3.10 6.10 23.07
N LEU A 14 4.43 6.10 23.21
CA LEU A 14 5.32 6.95 22.42
C LEU A 14 5.23 6.60 20.93
N ARG A 15 5.28 5.30 20.60
CA ARG A 15 5.15 4.84 19.21
C ARG A 15 3.84 5.28 18.56
N ARG A 16 2.72 5.17 19.29
CA ARG A 16 1.41 5.60 18.80
C ARG A 16 1.33 7.10 18.61
N SER A 17 1.91 7.87 19.53
CA SER A 17 1.97 9.33 19.38
C SER A 17 2.74 9.74 18.13
N LEU A 18 3.87 9.06 17.85
CA LEU A 18 4.60 9.26 16.60
C LEU A 18 3.72 8.91 15.40
N TYR A 19 3.07 7.74 15.40
CA TYR A 19 2.16 7.32 14.34
C TYR A 19 1.05 8.35 14.06
N GLU A 20 0.40 8.87 15.10
CA GLU A 20 -0.65 9.88 15.00
C GLU A 20 -0.12 11.16 14.34
N VAL A 21 1.04 11.66 14.78
CA VAL A 21 1.69 12.83 14.14
C VAL A 21 2.00 12.56 12.67
N LEU A 22 2.49 11.36 12.35
CA LEU A 22 2.80 10.99 10.96
C LEU A 22 1.54 10.94 10.10
N ARG A 23 0.48 10.36 10.67
CA ARG A 23 -0.81 10.18 10.01
C ARG A 23 -1.41 11.53 9.67
N ASP A 24 -1.42 12.46 10.62
CA ASP A 24 -2.02 13.77 10.44
C ASP A 24 -1.27 14.59 9.37
N GLU A 25 0.07 14.51 9.35
CA GLU A 25 0.87 15.17 8.31
C GLU A 25 0.69 14.51 6.93
N LEU A 26 0.60 13.18 6.90
CA LEU A 26 0.31 12.44 5.67
C LEU A 26 -1.08 12.78 5.15
N GLU A 27 -2.11 12.75 6.00
CA GLU A 27 -3.49 13.11 5.68
C GLU A 27 -3.56 14.50 5.06
N ARG A 28 -2.93 15.49 5.69
CA ARG A 28 -2.85 16.86 5.16
C ARG A 28 -2.30 16.89 3.73
N ARG A 29 -1.25 16.12 3.45
CA ARG A 29 -0.63 16.08 2.12
C ARG A 29 -1.49 15.31 1.10
N LEU A 30 -2.07 14.19 1.50
CA LEU A 30 -2.94 13.36 0.66
C LEU A 30 -4.26 14.08 0.32
N VAL A 31 -4.85 14.82 1.25
CA VAL A 31 -6.03 15.68 1.01
C VAL A 31 -5.71 16.74 -0.03
N LYS A 32 -4.54 17.37 0.06
CA LYS A 32 -4.10 18.33 -0.94
C LYS A 32 -4.04 17.69 -2.34
N ILE A 33 -3.40 16.53 -2.47
CA ILE A 33 -3.23 15.86 -3.77
C ILE A 33 -4.58 15.37 -4.33
N SER A 34 -5.36 14.66 -3.52
CA SER A 34 -6.59 14.00 -3.98
C SER A 34 -7.76 14.94 -4.18
N LEU A 35 -7.95 15.94 -3.30
CA LEU A 35 -9.12 16.80 -3.32
C LEU A 35 -8.79 18.17 -3.91
N ILE A 36 -7.82 18.89 -3.33
CA ILE A 36 -7.54 20.28 -3.69
C ILE A 36 -6.94 20.36 -5.10
N ASP A 37 -5.87 19.60 -5.37
CA ASP A 37 -5.18 19.63 -6.65
C ASP A 37 -6.08 19.04 -7.76
N SER A 38 -6.90 18.02 -7.46
CA SER A 38 -7.92 17.54 -8.40
C SER A 38 -8.95 18.61 -8.72
N PHE A 39 -9.46 19.35 -7.71
CA PHE A 39 -10.41 20.43 -7.94
C PHE A 39 -9.84 21.52 -8.87
N TYR A 40 -8.59 21.94 -8.65
CA TYR A 40 -7.94 22.90 -9.53
C TYR A 40 -7.70 22.35 -10.94
N LYS A 41 -7.39 21.05 -11.10
CA LYS A 41 -7.32 20.42 -12.42
C LYS A 41 -8.63 20.55 -13.20
N TYR A 42 -9.78 20.36 -12.55
CA TYR A 42 -11.08 20.54 -13.20
C TYR A 42 -11.30 21.99 -13.66
N LEU A 43 -10.99 22.96 -12.78
CA LEU A 43 -11.09 24.38 -13.12
C LEU A 43 -10.18 24.77 -14.30
N GLU A 44 -8.94 24.29 -14.31
CA GLU A 44 -7.98 24.55 -15.39
C GLU A 44 -8.44 23.98 -16.74
N HIS A 45 -9.15 22.84 -16.72
CA HIS A 45 -9.70 22.22 -17.94
C HIS A 45 -11.08 22.77 -18.32
N GLY A 46 -11.62 23.73 -17.57
CA GLY A 46 -12.95 24.31 -17.81
C GLY A 46 -14.09 23.32 -17.61
N VAL A 47 -13.89 22.26 -16.83
CA VAL A 47 -14.89 21.22 -16.54
C VAL A 47 -15.46 21.46 -15.15
N GLU A 48 -16.78 21.30 -15.00
CA GLU A 48 -17.43 21.40 -13.70
C GLU A 48 -17.00 20.24 -12.78
N TYR A 49 -16.61 20.58 -11.55
CA TYR A 49 -16.24 19.58 -10.56
C TYR A 49 -17.50 18.94 -9.95
N SER A 50 -17.64 17.63 -10.08
CA SER A 50 -18.77 16.89 -9.52
C SER A 50 -18.55 16.64 -8.02
N PHE A 51 -19.32 17.36 -7.18
CA PHE A 51 -19.37 17.06 -5.75
C PHE A 51 -20.31 15.89 -5.48
N LEU A 52 -19.93 15.04 -4.52
CA LEU A 52 -20.73 13.89 -4.11
C LEU A 52 -22.00 14.35 -3.38
N ASP A 53 -23.13 13.77 -3.75
CA ASP A 53 -24.38 13.93 -3.01
C ASP A 53 -24.35 13.15 -1.69
N LYS A 54 -25.06 13.64 -0.67
CA LYS A 54 -25.15 12.96 0.64
C LYS A 54 -25.69 11.53 0.55
N SER A 55 -26.48 11.23 -0.48
CA SER A 55 -26.97 9.87 -0.76
C SER A 55 -25.87 8.91 -1.19
N GLU A 56 -24.81 9.41 -1.84
CA GLU A 56 -23.65 8.63 -2.31
C GLU A 56 -22.64 8.33 -1.19
N LEU A 57 -22.77 9.00 -0.04
CA LEU A 57 -21.96 8.72 1.15
C LEU A 57 -22.54 7.56 1.97
N LYS A 58 -23.70 7.03 1.60
CA LYS A 58 -24.32 5.91 2.31
C LYS A 58 -23.61 4.61 1.97
N PRO A 59 -23.34 3.72 2.95
CA PRO A 59 -22.82 2.39 2.66
C PRO A 59 -23.69 1.68 1.62
N LEU A 60 -23.05 0.97 0.68
CA LEU A 60 -23.68 0.24 -0.44
C LEU A 60 -24.32 1.10 -1.55
N SER A 61 -24.20 2.42 -1.52
CA SER A 61 -24.59 3.23 -2.68
C SER A 61 -23.67 2.90 -3.86
N LYS A 62 -24.27 2.54 -4.99
CA LYS A 62 -23.54 2.24 -6.23
C LYS A 62 -23.68 3.43 -7.17
N LYS A 63 -22.55 3.93 -7.65
CA LYS A 63 -22.50 4.89 -8.76
C LYS A 63 -21.96 4.18 -9.99
N MET A 64 -22.70 4.23 -11.09
CA MET A 64 -22.24 3.69 -12.37
C MET A 64 -21.79 4.85 -13.24
N GLU A 65 -20.62 5.40 -12.91
CA GLU A 65 -19.98 6.45 -13.69
C GLU A 65 -18.55 6.04 -14.02
N LYS A 66 -18.05 6.52 -15.16
CA LYS A 66 -16.65 6.36 -15.52
C LYS A 66 -15.83 7.28 -14.61
N GLU A 67 -14.83 6.74 -13.93
CA GLU A 67 -13.88 7.56 -13.18
C GLU A 67 -13.23 8.59 -14.11
N SER A 68 -13.21 9.85 -13.67
CA SER A 68 -12.61 10.93 -14.45
C SER A 68 -11.09 10.90 -14.33
N GLU A 69 -10.42 11.05 -15.46
CA GLU A 69 -8.96 11.11 -15.58
C GLU A 69 -8.36 12.35 -14.86
N LEU A 70 -9.20 13.34 -14.53
CA LEU A 70 -8.80 14.54 -13.81
C LEU A 70 -8.65 14.31 -12.30
N PHE A 71 -9.15 13.19 -11.77
CA PHE A 71 -8.96 12.83 -10.37
C PHE A 71 -7.57 12.24 -10.13
N ASN A 72 -6.90 12.73 -9.09
CA ASN A 72 -5.70 12.09 -8.56
C ASN A 72 -6.11 10.94 -7.64
N THR A 73 -6.29 9.75 -8.22
CA THR A 73 -6.64 8.53 -7.48
C THR A 73 -5.38 7.80 -7.01
N PHE A 74 -5.40 7.31 -5.78
CA PHE A 74 -4.31 6.50 -5.22
C PHE A 74 -4.79 5.68 -4.02
N ILE A 75 -3.99 4.69 -3.63
CA ILE A 75 -4.20 3.94 -2.39
C ILE A 75 -2.91 3.98 -1.56
N VAL A 76 -3.04 4.41 -0.30
CA VAL A 76 -1.95 4.38 0.67
C VAL A 76 -2.41 3.61 1.90
N ILE A 77 -1.72 2.51 2.20
CA ILE A 77 -1.91 1.70 3.40
C ILE A 77 -0.88 2.16 4.43
N PHE A 78 -1.34 2.72 5.54
CA PHE A 78 -0.47 3.16 6.64
C PHE A 78 -0.77 2.43 7.95
N CYS A 79 0.14 1.56 8.35
CA CYS A 79 0.01 0.72 9.54
C CYS A 79 0.81 1.27 10.73
N GLU A 80 0.22 1.28 11.92
CA GLU A 80 0.92 1.58 13.19
C GLU A 80 1.98 0.51 13.52
N GLY A 81 1.71 -0.75 13.17
CA GLY A 81 2.63 -1.86 13.34
C GLY A 81 3.17 -2.39 12.00
N VAL A 82 3.80 -3.55 12.07
CA VAL A 82 4.17 -4.35 10.90
C VAL A 82 3.00 -5.26 10.56
N ILE A 83 2.69 -5.42 9.26
CA ILE A 83 1.65 -6.37 8.83
C ILE A 83 2.10 -7.79 9.21
N GLY A 84 1.29 -8.46 10.04
CA GLY A 84 1.52 -9.83 10.46
C GLY A 84 1.34 -10.84 9.32
N PRO A 85 1.95 -12.04 9.41
CA PRO A 85 1.81 -13.09 8.40
C PRO A 85 0.35 -13.49 8.14
N GLU A 86 -0.52 -13.39 9.14
CA GLU A 86 -1.95 -13.71 9.05
C GLU A 86 -2.71 -12.85 8.03
N PHE A 87 -2.22 -11.66 7.71
CA PHE A 87 -2.86 -10.75 6.77
C PHE A 87 -2.30 -10.85 5.35
N LYS A 88 -1.28 -11.70 5.12
CA LYS A 88 -0.63 -11.84 3.79
C LYS A 88 -1.57 -12.40 2.72
N ASN A 89 -2.59 -13.17 3.12
CA ASN A 89 -3.65 -13.64 2.21
C ASN A 89 -4.52 -12.50 1.68
N HIS A 90 -4.60 -11.36 2.39
CA HIS A 90 -5.45 -10.23 2.02
C HIS A 90 -4.63 -9.06 1.45
N ILE A 91 -3.44 -8.83 1.98
CA ILE A 91 -2.55 -7.74 1.58
C ILE A 91 -1.26 -8.36 1.05
N ARG A 92 -1.12 -8.39 -0.27
CA ARG A 92 0.01 -9.00 -0.97
C ARG A 92 1.08 -7.94 -1.22
N PHE A 93 2.21 -8.11 -0.55
CA PHE A 93 3.44 -7.34 -0.79
C PHE A 93 4.61 -8.30 -0.92
N PHE A 94 5.43 -8.09 -1.96
CA PHE A 94 6.53 -9.00 -2.30
C PHE A 94 7.89 -8.29 -2.20
N PRO A 95 8.99 -9.03 -1.98
CA PRO A 95 10.33 -8.46 -1.94
C PRO A 95 10.73 -7.67 -3.19
N GLU A 96 10.19 -8.01 -4.36
CA GLU A 96 10.40 -7.31 -5.64
C GLU A 96 9.79 -5.90 -5.66
N ASN A 97 8.79 -5.67 -4.81
CA ASN A 97 8.16 -4.37 -4.67
C ASN A 97 8.67 -3.61 -3.43
N ALA A 98 9.72 -4.12 -2.77
CA ALA A 98 10.33 -3.41 -1.66
C ALA A 98 11.00 -2.11 -2.15
N VAL A 99 10.93 -1.05 -1.35
CA VAL A 99 11.57 0.24 -1.64
C VAL A 99 13.08 0.14 -1.39
N VAL A 100 13.75 -0.47 -2.36
CA VAL A 100 15.21 -0.60 -2.47
C VAL A 100 15.64 -0.15 -3.86
N LYS A 101 16.89 0.30 -3.97
CA LYS A 101 17.43 0.90 -5.19
C LYS A 101 17.21 0.01 -6.43
N LYS A 102 17.53 -1.28 -6.32
CA LYS A 102 17.38 -2.28 -7.39
C LYS A 102 15.95 -2.38 -7.92
N ASN A 103 14.95 -2.31 -7.05
CA ASN A 103 13.55 -2.47 -7.45
C ASN A 103 13.00 -1.18 -8.09
N LEU A 104 13.42 -0.02 -7.57
CA LEU A 104 13.05 1.28 -8.12
C LEU A 104 13.67 1.53 -9.51
N GLU A 105 14.78 0.88 -9.84
CA GLU A 105 15.41 0.94 -11.17
C GLU A 105 14.50 0.42 -12.29
N TYR A 106 13.57 -0.50 -11.98
CA TYR A 106 12.63 -1.05 -12.97
C TYR A 106 11.44 -0.13 -13.26
N LEU A 107 11.26 0.96 -12.50
CA LEU A 107 10.19 1.93 -12.74
C LEU A 107 10.61 2.90 -13.86
N ALA A 108 10.12 2.65 -15.08
CA ALA A 108 10.48 3.39 -16.30
C ALA A 108 10.25 4.91 -16.22
N ASN A 109 9.34 5.38 -15.36
CA ASN A 109 8.92 6.78 -15.27
C ASN A 109 9.62 7.58 -14.16
N PHE A 110 10.67 7.05 -13.53
CA PHE A 110 11.21 7.62 -12.30
C PHE A 110 12.52 8.41 -12.50
N SER A 111 12.42 9.75 -12.52
CA SER A 111 13.56 10.67 -12.60
C SER A 111 14.46 10.67 -11.34
N LEU A 112 13.98 10.08 -10.24
CA LEU A 112 14.67 9.98 -8.95
C LEU A 112 15.90 9.06 -8.93
N TYR A 113 16.10 8.22 -9.95
CA TYR A 113 17.22 7.27 -9.99
C TYR A 113 18.59 7.93 -9.79
N LYS A 114 18.80 9.15 -10.30
CA LYS A 114 20.10 9.82 -10.23
C LYS A 114 20.46 10.33 -8.82
N ARG A 115 19.52 10.39 -7.88
CA ARG A 115 19.74 10.96 -6.52
C ARG A 115 19.11 10.16 -5.38
N PHE A 116 18.57 8.97 -5.64
CA PHE A 116 17.93 8.17 -4.60
C PHE A 116 18.93 7.78 -3.49
N ASN A 117 18.65 8.27 -2.28
CA ASN A 117 19.28 7.81 -1.07
C ASN A 117 18.26 6.94 -0.33
N LEU A 118 18.65 5.72 0.08
CA LEU A 118 17.79 4.81 0.86
C LEU A 118 17.18 5.50 2.09
N ASN A 119 17.83 6.53 2.63
CA ASN A 119 17.32 7.29 3.76
C ASN A 119 16.08 8.13 3.46
N MET A 120 15.72 8.34 2.18
CA MET A 120 14.52 9.10 1.78
C MET A 120 13.22 8.34 2.10
N ARG A 121 13.28 7.01 2.23
CA ARG A 121 12.10 6.18 2.53
C ARG A 121 11.60 6.31 3.98
N TYR A 122 12.36 6.96 4.86
CA TYR A 122 12.01 7.10 6.26
C TYR A 122 11.33 8.42 6.52
N PHE A 123 10.29 8.40 7.35
CA PHE A 123 9.51 9.60 7.67
C PHE A 123 10.35 10.76 8.20
N GLU A 124 11.36 10.48 9.03
CA GLU A 124 12.24 11.51 9.63
C GLU A 124 13.00 12.33 8.57
N ASN A 125 13.06 11.85 7.33
CA ASN A 125 13.71 12.57 6.24
C ASN A 125 12.77 13.67 5.72
N PRO A 126 13.24 14.92 5.59
CA PRO A 126 12.42 16.02 5.07
C PRO A 126 11.89 15.74 3.64
N LYS A 127 12.58 14.92 2.85
CA LYS A 127 12.17 14.56 1.48
C LYS A 127 11.22 13.36 1.42
N PHE A 128 10.77 12.83 2.56
CA PHE A 128 9.93 11.64 2.60
C PHE A 128 8.60 11.86 1.87
N LEU A 129 7.92 12.97 2.13
CA LEU A 129 6.63 13.28 1.50
C LEU A 129 6.79 13.53 0.00
N ASP A 130 7.83 14.28 -0.40
CA ASP A 130 8.15 14.49 -1.82
C ASP A 130 8.45 13.17 -2.56
N PHE A 131 9.08 12.23 -1.85
CA PHE A 131 9.36 10.89 -2.38
C PHE A 131 8.09 10.04 -2.49
N LEU A 132 7.21 10.10 -1.48
CA LEU A 132 5.92 9.42 -1.48
C LEU A 132 5.03 9.93 -2.60
N GLU A 133 4.94 11.24 -2.80
CA GLU A 133 4.18 11.89 -3.87
C GLU A 133 4.58 11.40 -5.25
N GLN A 134 5.86 11.18 -5.49
CA GLN A 134 6.33 10.67 -6.77
C GLN A 134 5.92 9.21 -6.98
N LEU A 135 5.85 8.41 -5.90
CA LEU A 135 5.41 7.02 -5.97
C LEU A 135 3.89 6.86 -5.90
N ILE A 136 3.13 7.91 -5.60
CA ILE A 136 1.68 7.80 -5.40
C ILE A 136 0.93 7.45 -6.68
N THR A 137 1.53 7.74 -7.83
CA THR A 137 1.03 7.44 -9.17
C THR A 137 1.36 6.02 -9.64
N VAL A 138 2.13 5.27 -8.85
CA VAL A 138 2.48 3.87 -9.14
C VAL A 138 1.25 2.99 -8.89
N ASP A 139 1.06 1.96 -9.72
CA ASP A 139 -0.14 1.12 -9.67
C ASP A 139 -0.37 0.47 -8.28
N TYR A 140 -1.64 0.21 -7.97
CA TYR A 140 -2.13 -0.39 -6.72
C TYR A 140 -1.92 0.50 -5.49
N ALA A 141 -1.26 0.01 -4.45
CA ALA A 141 -1.11 0.72 -3.18
C ALA A 141 0.35 0.89 -2.74
N LEU A 142 0.59 1.97 -2.02
CA LEU A 142 1.79 2.19 -1.24
C LEU A 142 1.63 1.66 0.17
N LEU A 143 2.68 1.04 0.73
CA LEU A 143 2.66 0.51 2.10
C LEU A 143 3.69 1.19 2.99
N ILE A 144 3.18 1.91 3.98
CA ILE A 144 3.93 2.51 5.07
C ILE A 144 3.69 1.69 6.33
N GLN A 145 4.77 1.27 6.98
CA GLN A 145 4.69 0.52 8.24
C GLN A 145 5.93 0.79 9.09
N GLN A 146 5.89 0.31 10.34
CA GLN A 146 7.07 0.34 11.20
C GLN A 146 8.21 -0.44 10.53
N ASP A 147 9.43 0.08 10.58
CA ASP A 147 10.61 -0.62 10.06
C ASP A 147 10.88 -1.89 10.88
N PRO A 148 10.70 -3.10 10.32
CA PRO A 148 10.87 -4.34 11.06
C PRO A 148 12.34 -4.62 11.41
N THR A 149 13.29 -3.96 10.74
CA THR A 149 14.73 -4.24 10.91
C THR A 149 15.31 -3.59 12.16
N LEU A 150 14.71 -2.52 12.68
CA LEU A 150 15.22 -1.75 13.80
C LEU A 150 14.31 -1.82 15.03
N LYS A 151 14.42 -2.91 15.81
CA LYS A 151 13.61 -3.13 17.02
C LYS A 151 13.71 -2.02 18.09
N LYS A 152 14.77 -1.22 18.09
CA LYS A 152 15.03 -0.18 19.12
C LYS A 152 14.55 1.23 18.74
N LYS A 153 14.18 1.49 17.48
CA LYS A 153 13.71 2.81 17.04
C LYS A 153 12.28 2.73 16.54
N ASN A 154 11.42 3.62 17.03
CA ASN A 154 10.05 3.81 16.53
C ASN A 154 10.10 4.55 15.19
N ARG A 155 10.57 3.85 14.14
CA ARG A 155 10.79 4.42 12.82
C ARG A 155 9.76 3.86 11.85
N TYR A 156 9.12 4.75 11.10
CA TYR A 156 8.23 4.38 10.01
C TYR A 156 8.92 4.61 8.67
N SER A 157 8.66 3.72 7.73
CA SER A 157 9.17 3.82 6.37
C SER A 157 8.14 3.41 5.34
N LEU A 158 8.29 3.98 4.15
CA LEU A 158 7.68 3.42 2.95
C LEU A 158 8.44 2.13 2.63
N THR A 159 7.78 1.00 2.84
CA THR A 159 8.42 -0.32 2.74
C THR A 159 8.23 -0.96 1.39
N HIS A 160 7.02 -0.84 0.82
CA HIS A 160 6.67 -1.46 -0.45
C HIS A 160 5.82 -0.51 -1.30
N PHE A 161 5.96 -0.65 -2.61
CA PHE A 161 5.06 -0.11 -3.63
C PHE A 161 4.28 -1.27 -4.28
N HIS A 162 3.34 -1.04 -5.21
CA HIS A 162 2.55 -2.09 -5.86
C HIS A 162 1.93 -3.13 -4.90
N VAL A 163 1.44 -2.68 -3.73
CA VAL A 163 0.79 -3.57 -2.76
C VAL A 163 -0.63 -3.85 -3.22
N LYS A 164 -0.98 -5.13 -3.35
CA LYS A 164 -2.30 -5.56 -3.85
C LYS A 164 -3.20 -5.99 -2.70
N ILE A 165 -4.48 -5.64 -2.79
CA ILE A 165 -5.52 -6.16 -1.89
C ILE A 165 -6.28 -7.22 -2.68
N ASP A 166 -5.98 -8.48 -2.41
CA ASP A 166 -6.38 -9.56 -3.30
C ASP A 166 -6.42 -10.91 -2.57
N TRP A 167 -7.56 -11.14 -1.91
CA TRP A 167 -7.91 -12.42 -1.29
C TRP A 167 -8.29 -13.52 -2.30
N PRO A 168 -9.09 -13.25 -3.35
CA PRO A 168 -9.56 -14.31 -4.25
C PRO A 168 -8.44 -15.07 -4.96
N ILE A 169 -7.37 -14.40 -5.39
CA ILE A 169 -6.26 -15.08 -6.07
C ILE A 169 -5.45 -15.93 -5.09
N ALA A 170 -5.25 -15.44 -3.85
CA ALA A 170 -4.56 -16.20 -2.84
C ALA A 170 -5.36 -17.45 -2.44
N ASP A 171 -6.67 -17.32 -2.28
CA ASP A 171 -7.57 -18.42 -1.95
C ASP A 171 -7.62 -19.47 -3.07
N ALA A 172 -7.77 -19.04 -4.32
CA ALA A 172 -7.75 -19.94 -5.48
C ALA A 172 -6.40 -20.66 -5.65
N ALA A 173 -5.27 -19.96 -5.43
CA ALA A 173 -3.95 -20.58 -5.47
C ALA A 173 -3.74 -21.59 -4.34
N GLU A 174 -4.26 -21.31 -3.14
CA GLU A 174 -4.23 -22.23 -2.00
C GLU A 174 -5.04 -23.49 -2.28
N ASP A 175 -6.26 -23.34 -2.81
CA ASP A 175 -7.14 -24.46 -3.15
C ASP A 175 -6.51 -25.36 -4.23
N LEU A 176 -6.00 -24.77 -5.32
CA LEU A 176 -5.29 -25.53 -6.35
C LEU A 176 -4.06 -26.25 -5.78
N ALA A 177 -3.28 -25.59 -4.93
CA ALA A 177 -2.09 -26.19 -4.34
C ALA A 177 -2.42 -27.34 -3.38
N LYS A 178 -3.52 -27.25 -2.62
CA LYS A 178 -4.06 -28.34 -1.79
C LYS A 178 -4.55 -29.49 -2.66
N HIS A 179 -5.29 -29.19 -3.73
CA HIS A 179 -5.77 -30.18 -4.69
C HIS A 179 -4.62 -30.98 -5.33
N LEU A 180 -3.55 -30.29 -5.73
CA LEU A 180 -2.33 -30.88 -6.28
C LEU A 180 -1.39 -31.47 -5.21
N LYS A 181 -1.75 -31.40 -3.93
CA LYS A 181 -0.99 -31.92 -2.78
C LYS A 181 0.40 -31.30 -2.63
N TYR A 182 0.58 -30.05 -3.07
CA TYR A 182 1.82 -29.30 -2.83
C TYR A 182 1.89 -28.68 -1.44
N ILE A 183 0.73 -28.38 -0.86
CA ILE A 183 0.60 -27.82 0.49
C ILE A 183 -0.54 -28.53 1.24
N ARG A 184 -0.54 -28.42 2.56
CA ARG A 184 -1.56 -29.04 3.42
C ARG A 184 -2.50 -28.03 4.07
N ASP A 185 -1.94 -27.00 4.71
CA ASP A 185 -2.66 -26.15 5.64
C ASP A 185 -2.90 -24.76 5.05
N ASN A 186 -1.84 -24.06 4.63
CA ASN A 186 -1.95 -22.68 4.12
C ASN A 186 -0.94 -22.38 3.01
N LEU A 187 -1.25 -21.41 2.15
CA LEU A 187 -0.44 -21.05 0.99
C LEU A 187 1.00 -20.66 1.33
N TYR A 188 1.20 -20.09 2.51
CA TYR A 188 2.48 -19.56 2.98
C TYR A 188 3.24 -20.54 3.90
N GLU A 189 2.82 -21.80 4.02
CA GLU A 189 3.39 -22.77 4.96
C GLU A 189 4.87 -23.09 4.68
N HIS A 190 5.27 -22.97 3.42
CA HIS A 190 6.65 -23.13 2.95
C HIS A 190 7.33 -21.79 2.60
N GLY A 191 6.77 -20.68 3.08
CA GLY A 191 7.31 -19.33 2.93
C GLY A 191 6.91 -18.61 1.64
N ASP A 192 7.23 -17.30 1.61
CA ASP A 192 6.75 -16.36 0.58
C ASP A 192 7.15 -16.75 -0.85
N LYS A 193 8.34 -17.36 -1.01
CA LYS A 193 8.84 -17.78 -2.32
C LYS A 193 7.99 -18.90 -2.91
N VAL A 194 7.61 -19.88 -2.09
CA VAL A 194 6.79 -21.03 -2.54
C VAL A 194 5.36 -20.58 -2.80
N ALA A 195 4.78 -19.79 -1.89
CA ALA A 195 3.46 -19.18 -2.07
C ALA A 195 3.33 -18.46 -3.42
N ARG A 196 4.37 -17.68 -3.79
CA ARG A 196 4.39 -16.99 -5.08
C ARG A 196 4.46 -17.95 -6.27
N ILE A 197 5.27 -19.00 -6.20
CA ILE A 197 5.36 -20.01 -7.26
C ILE A 197 3.99 -20.69 -7.46
N LEU A 198 3.29 -21.01 -6.37
CA LEU A 198 1.95 -21.60 -6.43
C LEU A 198 0.91 -20.65 -7.04
N GLN A 199 0.99 -19.36 -6.71
CA GLN A 199 0.15 -18.33 -7.35
C GLN A 199 0.46 -18.20 -8.85
N ASN A 200 1.71 -18.27 -9.28
CA ASN A 200 2.05 -18.28 -10.71
C ASN A 200 1.53 -19.55 -11.39
N LYS A 201 1.64 -20.70 -10.72
CA LYS A 201 1.09 -21.97 -11.21
C LYS A 201 -0.42 -21.93 -11.40
N LEU A 202 -1.16 -21.19 -10.58
CA LEU A 202 -2.59 -20.96 -10.79
C LEU A 202 -2.85 -20.35 -12.17
N PHE A 203 -2.12 -19.29 -12.51
CA PHE A 203 -2.26 -18.62 -13.81
C PHE A 203 -1.81 -19.51 -14.97
N GLU A 204 -0.70 -20.25 -14.81
CA GLU A 204 -0.24 -21.23 -15.79
C GLU A 204 -1.27 -22.35 -16.02
N TYR A 205 -1.85 -22.88 -14.94
CA TYR A 205 -2.83 -23.98 -15.00
C TYR A 205 -4.10 -23.60 -15.76
N TYR A 206 -4.58 -22.36 -15.59
CA TYR A 206 -5.76 -21.86 -16.29
C TYR A 206 -5.46 -21.16 -17.63
N GLY A 207 -4.21 -21.19 -18.10
CA GLY A 207 -3.81 -20.58 -19.38
C GLY A 207 -3.91 -19.06 -19.42
N CYS A 208 -4.01 -18.41 -18.26
CA CYS A 208 -3.98 -16.96 -18.14
C CYS A 208 -2.52 -16.49 -18.12
N HIS A 209 -1.92 -16.29 -19.29
CA HIS A 209 -0.63 -15.63 -19.38
C HIS A 209 -0.83 -14.12 -19.27
N HIS A 210 -0.20 -13.51 -18.26
CA HIS A 210 -0.07 -12.05 -18.12
C HIS A 210 1.38 -11.65 -18.37
#